data_AF-A0A932R880-F1
#
_entry.id   AF-A0A932R880-F1
#
_cell.length_a   1.000
_cell.length_b   1.000
_cell.length_c   1.000
_cell.angle_alpha   90.00
_cell.angle_beta   90.00
_cell.angle_gamma   90.00
#
_symmetry.space_group_name_H-M   'P 1'
#
loop_
_entity.id
_entity.type
_entity.pdbx_description
1 polymer ?
#
loop_
_entity_poly.entity_id
_entity_poly.type
_entity_poly.pdbx_seq_one_letter_code
_entity_poly.pdbx_strand_id
1 'polypeptide(L)'
;MDAPIEKQANLENHDWIERAIQSASPFPITPSEHELLRAVIDATNATQLPGNATESEFYRDRRYLLAAAFDLLVAAEYYRSVSHLKWIYCPSNLDDPTCYYPYTNVCPHCVMSGDFHYSQAKKPQSGTIGVATSRLLALFFGELMTRSDKSVEILKASEPVDVIFIERDMQQPTALFAEIKSAPLTTSPLAVRTDVLTVEENDTSITVATHEEVSVNLYNSEISICIPMLARSDSLHWSIAKFPLGKKQGPGDGDWAYRGITQLLKDDKSFFPAYCSFWLHAFGSYAGRENTPVYWLTNACGPPRPRPASWPLRSSGEGYETVSDGKTSVGMDRTDDIKKSAYQVLKLGAEGKPASQYRYLVGVVSNIHAVRHFDEFLKPLKDIIWTKDETGNVKIASQLPPGTELFNLFDGIISLTETTARDPWVKSIFTF
;
A
#
# COMPACT_ATOMS: atom_id res chain seq x y z
N MET A 1 8.05 24.09 59.16
CA MET A 1 7.10 23.02 58.86
C MET A 1 6.74 23.20 57.40
N ASP A 2 7.62 22.75 56.53
CA ASP A 2 7.45 22.87 55.08
C ASP A 2 7.03 21.49 54.58
N ALA A 3 5.80 21.41 54.08
CA ALA A 3 5.27 20.19 53.49
C ALA A 3 5.98 19.93 52.14
N PRO A 4 6.26 18.67 51.77
CA PRO A 4 6.89 18.38 50.50
C PRO A 4 5.90 18.62 49.36
N ILE A 5 6.34 19.41 48.38
CA ILE A 5 5.74 19.50 47.04
C ILE A 5 6.13 18.20 46.31
N GLU A 6 5.47 17.10 46.63
CA GLU A 6 5.60 15.82 45.92
C GLU A 6 4.20 15.24 45.74
N LYS A 7 3.47 15.74 44.72
CA LYS A 7 2.32 15.02 44.11
C LYS A 7 1.69 15.68 42.87
N GLN A 8 2.40 16.54 42.13
CA GLN A 8 1.82 17.21 40.95
C GLN A 8 2.40 16.81 39.58
N ALA A 9 3.48 16.02 39.50
CA ALA A 9 4.08 15.66 38.21
C ALA A 9 3.51 14.39 37.55
N ASN A 10 2.68 13.59 38.25
CA ASN A 10 2.18 12.31 37.73
C ASN A 10 0.73 12.31 37.21
N LEU A 11 0.03 13.45 37.21
CA LEU A 11 -1.38 13.54 36.77
C LEU A 11 -1.57 14.19 35.39
N GLU A 12 -0.58 14.91 34.85
CA GLU A 12 -0.72 15.58 33.54
C GLU A 12 -0.61 14.63 32.34
N ASN A 13 -0.04 13.43 32.52
CA ASN A 13 0.13 12.45 31.45
C ASN A 13 -1.07 11.52 31.23
N HIS A 14 -1.99 11.37 32.18
CA HIS A 14 -3.16 10.49 31.96
C HIS A 14 -4.22 11.13 31.05
N ASP A 15 -4.20 12.45 30.90
CA ASP A 15 -5.19 13.21 30.13
C ASP A 15 -4.92 13.20 28.61
N TRP A 16 -3.67 12.93 28.16
CA TRP A 16 -3.37 13.05 26.74
C TRP A 16 -4.07 11.97 25.89
N ILE A 17 -4.23 10.74 26.40
CA ILE A 17 -4.93 9.65 25.70
C ILE A 17 -6.39 10.05 25.47
N GLU A 18 -7.04 10.60 26.49
CA GLU A 18 -8.42 11.04 26.40
C GLU A 18 -8.57 12.22 25.44
N ARG A 19 -7.69 13.23 25.55
CA ARG A 19 -7.64 14.36 24.59
C ARG A 19 -7.39 13.90 23.16
N ALA A 20 -6.54 12.89 22.95
CA ALA A 20 -6.27 12.33 21.63
C ALA A 20 -7.52 11.66 21.05
N ILE A 21 -8.26 10.90 21.86
CA ILE A 21 -9.53 10.27 21.43
C ILE A 21 -10.62 11.33 21.19
N GLN A 22 -10.76 12.34 22.07
CA GLN A 22 -11.77 13.40 21.95
C GLN A 22 -11.52 14.32 20.75
N SER A 23 -10.26 14.52 20.36
CA SER A 23 -9.89 15.31 19.18
C SER A 23 -9.86 14.49 17.88
N ALA A 24 -9.94 13.16 17.97
CA ALA A 24 -9.98 12.30 16.81
C ALA A 24 -11.33 12.41 16.08
N SER A 25 -11.32 12.11 14.78
CA SER A 25 -12.48 12.29 13.92
C SER A 25 -12.67 11.12 12.95
N PRO A 26 -13.88 10.88 12.43
CA PRO A 26 -14.07 9.88 11.37
C PRO A 26 -13.26 10.23 10.11
N PHE A 27 -12.81 9.22 9.39
CA PHE A 27 -12.18 9.44 8.09
C PHE A 27 -13.23 9.88 7.05
N PRO A 28 -12.95 10.91 6.24
CA PRO A 28 -13.86 11.31 5.17
C PRO A 28 -13.87 10.26 4.06
N ILE A 29 -15.08 9.97 3.56
CA ILE A 29 -15.32 9.04 2.46
C ILE A 29 -16.44 9.59 1.56
N THR A 30 -16.27 9.53 0.25
CA THR A 30 -17.34 9.91 -0.70
C THR A 30 -18.25 8.72 -0.99
N PRO A 31 -19.49 8.92 -1.48
CA PRO A 31 -20.36 7.82 -1.87
C PRO A 31 -19.73 6.89 -2.92
N SER A 32 -19.09 7.44 -3.95
CA SER A 32 -18.43 6.68 -5.02
C SER A 32 -17.25 5.85 -4.49
N GLU A 33 -16.49 6.42 -3.55
CA GLU A 33 -15.38 5.72 -2.90
C GLU A 33 -15.86 4.58 -2.01
N HIS A 34 -16.91 4.81 -1.22
CA HIS A 34 -17.51 3.79 -0.37
C HIS A 34 -18.09 2.64 -1.21
N GLU A 35 -18.71 2.96 -2.34
CA GLU A 35 -19.21 1.95 -3.27
C GLU A 35 -18.06 1.09 -3.83
N LEU A 36 -16.96 1.71 -4.27
CA LEU A 36 -15.79 0.98 -4.73
C LEU A 36 -15.20 0.10 -3.61
N LEU A 37 -15.05 0.64 -2.40
CA LEU A 37 -14.53 -0.09 -1.23
C LEU A 37 -15.35 -1.37 -0.96
N ARG A 38 -16.68 -1.26 -1.00
CA ARG A 38 -17.56 -2.43 -0.86
C ARG A 38 -17.39 -3.40 -2.03
N ALA A 39 -17.36 -2.89 -3.25
CA ALA A 39 -17.22 -3.70 -4.45
C ALA A 39 -15.90 -4.51 -4.49
N VAL A 40 -14.77 -3.94 -4.06
CA VAL A 40 -13.50 -4.67 -4.02
C VAL A 40 -13.48 -5.76 -2.94
N ILE A 41 -14.11 -5.53 -1.79
CA ILE A 41 -14.24 -6.55 -0.74
C ILE A 41 -15.22 -7.64 -1.16
N ASP A 42 -16.33 -7.29 -1.82
CA ASP A 42 -17.28 -8.25 -2.39
C ASP A 42 -16.60 -9.13 -3.45
N ALA A 43 -15.83 -8.51 -4.36
CA ALA A 43 -15.05 -9.23 -5.36
C ALA A 43 -14.01 -10.16 -4.72
N THR A 44 -13.35 -9.73 -3.65
CA THR A 44 -12.43 -10.57 -2.86
C THR A 44 -13.14 -11.82 -2.35
N ASN A 45 -14.31 -11.67 -1.73
CA ASN A 45 -15.07 -12.78 -1.15
C ASN A 45 -15.64 -13.73 -2.22
N ALA A 46 -15.97 -13.21 -3.41
CA ALA A 46 -16.51 -13.99 -4.51
C ALA A 46 -15.43 -14.70 -5.35
N THR A 47 -14.16 -14.29 -5.22
CA THR A 47 -13.09 -14.78 -6.10
C THR A 47 -12.61 -16.15 -5.68
N GLN A 48 -12.64 -17.06 -6.64
CA GLN A 48 -11.96 -18.35 -6.58
C GLN A 48 -10.91 -18.36 -7.69
N LEU A 49 -9.64 -18.33 -7.32
CA LEU A 49 -8.57 -18.47 -8.31
C LEU A 49 -8.49 -19.94 -8.76
N PRO A 50 -8.42 -20.21 -10.07
CA PRO A 50 -8.35 -21.55 -10.60
C PRO A 50 -7.04 -22.20 -10.18
N GLY A 51 -7.06 -22.98 -9.11
CA GLY A 51 -5.84 -23.60 -8.62
C GLY A 51 -5.54 -24.87 -9.41
N ASN A 52 -4.46 -24.85 -10.18
CA ASN A 52 -3.78 -26.09 -10.54
C ASN A 52 -3.21 -26.73 -9.26
N ALA A 53 -3.19 -28.06 -9.18
CA ALA A 53 -2.76 -28.79 -7.97
C ALA A 53 -1.30 -28.53 -7.53
N THR A 54 -0.54 -27.76 -8.31
CA THR A 54 0.86 -27.38 -8.07
C THR A 54 1.05 -25.93 -7.62
N GLU A 55 0.01 -25.10 -7.61
CA GLU A 55 0.09 -23.74 -7.07
C GLU A 55 -0.07 -23.78 -5.55
N SER A 56 0.88 -23.19 -4.83
CA SER A 56 0.97 -23.26 -3.37
C SER A 56 -0.26 -22.64 -2.68
N GLU A 57 -0.55 -23.07 -1.44
CA GLU A 57 -1.63 -22.52 -0.58
C GLU A 57 -1.62 -20.98 -0.52
N PHE A 58 -0.45 -20.37 -0.72
CA PHE A 58 -0.22 -18.94 -0.92
C PHE A 58 -1.20 -18.28 -1.91
N TYR A 59 -1.49 -18.89 -3.06
CA TYR A 59 -2.36 -18.30 -4.09
C TYR A 59 -3.86 -18.33 -3.74
N ARG A 60 -4.24 -19.02 -2.66
CA ARG A 60 -5.64 -19.15 -2.22
C ARG A 60 -5.92 -18.42 -0.92
N ASP A 61 -4.89 -17.82 -0.34
CA ASP A 61 -5.02 -17.15 0.95
C ASP A 61 -5.67 -15.77 0.77
N ARG A 62 -6.86 -15.64 1.37
CA ARG A 62 -7.70 -14.45 1.37
C ARG A 62 -6.92 -13.18 1.76
N ARG A 63 -5.93 -13.30 2.63
CA ARG A 63 -5.09 -12.20 3.11
C ARG A 63 -4.37 -11.46 1.97
N TYR A 64 -3.86 -12.19 0.99
CA TYR A 64 -3.21 -11.59 -0.17
C TYR A 64 -4.21 -11.02 -1.17
N LEU A 65 -5.39 -11.64 -1.31
CA LEU A 65 -6.47 -11.09 -2.13
C LEU A 65 -6.97 -9.75 -1.55
N LEU A 66 -7.05 -9.63 -0.22
CA LEU A 66 -7.37 -8.36 0.45
C LEU A 66 -6.28 -7.29 0.20
N ALA A 67 -5.01 -7.68 0.21
CA ALA A 67 -3.91 -6.76 -0.12
C ALA A 67 -3.95 -6.31 -1.59
N ALA A 68 -4.28 -7.22 -2.52
CA ALA A 68 -4.52 -6.88 -3.92
C ALA A 68 -5.72 -5.92 -4.06
N ALA A 69 -6.85 -6.22 -3.40
CA ALA A 69 -8.04 -5.36 -3.41
C ALA A 69 -7.73 -3.94 -2.88
N PHE A 70 -6.90 -3.83 -1.84
CA PHE A 70 -6.42 -2.56 -1.34
C PHE A 70 -5.58 -1.81 -2.39
N ASP A 71 -4.65 -2.48 -3.06
CA ASP A 71 -3.86 -1.86 -4.13
C ASP A 71 -4.74 -1.36 -5.28
N LEU A 72 -5.80 -2.08 -5.63
CA LEU A 72 -6.76 -1.65 -6.65
C LEU A 72 -7.55 -0.40 -6.22
N LEU A 73 -7.93 -0.32 -4.94
CA LEU A 73 -8.56 0.88 -4.37
C LEU A 73 -7.62 2.08 -4.42
N VAL A 74 -6.34 1.90 -4.07
CA VAL A 74 -5.31 2.95 -4.18
C VAL A 74 -5.05 3.33 -5.64
N ALA A 75 -5.04 2.38 -6.56
CA ALA A 75 -4.87 2.65 -7.98
C ALA A 75 -6.01 3.54 -8.50
N ALA A 76 -7.25 3.26 -8.11
CA ALA A 76 -8.41 4.09 -8.41
C ALA A 76 -8.21 5.53 -7.96
N GLU A 77 -7.71 5.74 -6.74
CA GLU A 77 -7.39 7.06 -6.21
C GLU A 77 -6.35 7.80 -7.06
N TYR A 78 -5.31 7.09 -7.50
CA TYR A 78 -4.28 7.68 -8.36
C TYR A 78 -4.82 8.06 -9.74
N TYR A 79 -5.70 7.22 -10.31
CA TYR A 79 -6.29 7.46 -11.63
C TYR A 79 -7.12 8.73 -11.69
N ARG A 80 -7.70 9.18 -10.59
CA ARG A 80 -8.44 10.47 -10.51
C ARG A 80 -7.59 11.65 -10.97
N SER A 81 -6.29 11.60 -10.67
CA SER A 81 -5.31 12.65 -10.95
C SER A 81 -4.61 12.55 -12.31
N VAL A 82 -4.96 11.56 -13.14
CA VAL A 82 -4.31 11.36 -14.45
C VAL A 82 -4.50 12.57 -15.35
N SER A 83 -3.39 12.97 -16.00
CA SER A 83 -3.26 14.15 -16.85
C SER A 83 -3.24 13.82 -18.33
N HIS A 84 -3.61 14.80 -19.17
CA HIS A 84 -3.44 14.70 -20.63
C HIS A 84 -2.00 14.51 -21.08
N LEU A 85 -1.04 15.01 -20.30
CA LEU A 85 0.37 15.01 -20.66
C LEU A 85 1.05 13.71 -20.20
N LYS A 86 2.23 13.46 -20.79
CA LYS A 86 3.23 12.52 -20.29
C LYS A 86 2.81 11.04 -20.40
N TRP A 87 2.01 10.73 -21.41
CA TRP A 87 1.78 9.36 -21.86
C TRP A 87 2.97 8.92 -22.72
N ILE A 88 3.22 7.62 -22.84
CA ILE A 88 4.28 7.08 -23.70
C ILE A 88 3.67 6.28 -24.85
N TYR A 89 4.01 6.63 -26.09
CA TYR A 89 3.66 5.83 -27.25
C TYR A 89 4.55 4.58 -27.35
N CYS A 90 3.97 3.40 -27.54
CA CYS A 90 4.75 2.17 -27.73
C CYS A 90 4.58 1.62 -29.15
N PRO A 91 5.66 1.49 -29.95
CA PRO A 91 5.58 0.98 -31.33
C PRO A 91 5.57 -0.55 -31.42
N SER A 92 5.57 -1.27 -30.30
CA SER A 92 5.71 -2.74 -30.28
C SER A 92 4.55 -3.48 -30.95
N ASN A 93 3.40 -2.83 -31.10
CA ASN A 93 2.25 -3.39 -31.81
C ASN A 93 1.63 -2.31 -32.70
N LEU A 94 1.93 -2.37 -34.00
CA LEU A 94 1.41 -1.41 -34.99
C LEU A 94 -0.04 -1.70 -35.41
N ASP A 95 -0.54 -2.91 -35.13
CA ASP A 95 -1.94 -3.28 -35.39
C ASP A 95 -2.89 -2.78 -34.27
N ASP A 96 -2.34 -2.51 -33.09
CA ASP A 96 -3.04 -1.87 -31.96
C ASP A 96 -2.19 -0.76 -31.31
N PRO A 97 -1.94 0.35 -32.03
CA PRO A 97 -1.09 1.42 -31.53
C PRO A 97 -1.65 1.99 -30.24
N THR A 98 -0.81 2.07 -29.21
CA THR A 98 -1.25 2.36 -27.85
C THR A 98 -0.31 3.32 -27.15
N CYS A 99 -0.91 4.29 -26.46
CA CYS A 99 -0.24 5.15 -25.50
C CYS A 99 -0.49 4.63 -24.09
N TYR A 100 0.56 4.56 -23.28
CA TYR A 100 0.49 4.08 -21.90
C TYR A 100 0.72 5.21 -20.90
N TYR A 101 0.05 5.15 -19.75
CA TYR A 101 0.36 5.98 -18.59
C TYR A 101 1.12 5.13 -17.57
N PRO A 102 2.44 5.32 -17.44
CA PRO A 102 3.27 4.43 -16.63
C PRO A 102 3.35 4.89 -15.17
N TYR A 103 3.26 3.92 -14.26
CA TYR A 103 3.51 4.13 -12.83
C TYR A 103 4.89 3.68 -12.38
N THR A 104 5.65 2.99 -13.22
CA THR A 104 7.09 2.73 -13.02
C THR A 104 7.90 3.39 -14.14
N ASN A 105 9.21 3.50 -13.98
CA ASN A 105 10.07 4.19 -14.94
C ASN A 105 10.38 3.36 -16.20
N VAL A 106 9.43 2.55 -16.67
CA VAL A 106 9.60 1.66 -17.82
C VAL A 106 8.33 1.64 -18.68
N CYS A 107 8.49 1.42 -19.98
CA CYS A 107 7.36 1.10 -20.86
C CYS A 107 6.66 -0.18 -20.37
N PRO A 108 5.37 -0.12 -19.99
CA PRO A 108 4.70 -1.28 -19.42
C PRO A 108 4.53 -2.44 -20.40
N HIS A 109 4.43 -2.16 -21.70
CA HIS A 109 4.30 -3.17 -22.74
C HIS A 109 5.62 -3.90 -22.99
N CYS A 110 6.70 -3.15 -23.28
CA CYS A 110 8.00 -3.75 -23.62
C CYS A 110 8.57 -4.59 -22.48
N VAL A 111 8.35 -4.18 -21.23
CA VAL A 111 8.90 -4.91 -20.08
C VAL A 111 8.31 -6.31 -19.95
N MET A 112 7.13 -6.58 -20.54
CA MET A 112 6.55 -7.92 -20.64
C MET A 112 7.41 -8.90 -21.44
N SER A 113 8.23 -8.39 -22.37
CA SER A 113 9.19 -9.18 -23.16
C SER A 113 10.62 -9.12 -22.61
N GLY A 114 10.82 -8.48 -21.45
CA GLY A 114 12.16 -8.24 -20.88
C GLY A 114 12.90 -7.04 -21.49
N ASP A 115 12.23 -6.25 -22.33
CA ASP A 115 12.81 -5.07 -22.97
C ASP A 115 12.56 -3.82 -22.13
N PHE A 116 13.63 -3.10 -21.81
CA PHE A 116 13.58 -1.93 -20.93
C PHE A 116 13.71 -0.63 -21.72
N HIS A 117 12.59 0.07 -21.86
CA HIS A 117 12.56 1.44 -22.36
C HIS A 117 12.22 2.37 -21.22
N TYR A 118 13.13 3.30 -20.92
CA TYR A 118 12.90 4.27 -19.86
C TYR A 118 11.74 5.20 -20.25
N SER A 119 10.80 5.34 -19.33
CA SER A 119 9.79 6.39 -19.33
C SER A 119 9.80 6.97 -17.93
N GLN A 120 9.62 8.27 -17.75
CA GLN A 120 9.45 8.75 -16.38
C GLN A 120 8.10 8.24 -15.84
N ALA A 121 8.08 7.75 -14.60
CA ALA A 121 6.87 7.34 -13.90
C ALA A 121 6.04 8.57 -13.51
N LYS A 122 4.72 8.40 -13.48
CA LYS A 122 3.78 9.49 -13.13
C LYS A 122 3.01 9.18 -11.85
N LYS A 123 3.74 8.72 -10.83
CA LYS A 123 3.21 8.52 -9.48
C LYS A 123 2.87 9.89 -8.85
N PRO A 124 1.84 9.97 -7.98
CA PRO A 124 1.66 11.13 -7.13
C PRO A 124 2.91 11.41 -6.30
N GLN A 125 3.08 12.65 -5.83
CA GLN A 125 4.19 12.98 -4.94
C GLN A 125 4.10 12.15 -3.65
N SER A 126 5.25 11.76 -3.08
CA SER A 126 5.31 10.83 -1.94
C SER A 126 4.49 11.28 -0.72
N GLY A 127 4.40 12.59 -0.46
CA GLY A 127 3.56 13.14 0.61
C GLY A 127 2.07 12.90 0.38
N THR A 128 1.60 13.04 -0.87
CA THR A 128 0.22 12.74 -1.27
C THR A 128 -0.07 11.24 -1.19
N ILE A 129 0.90 10.39 -1.55
CA ILE A 129 0.78 8.93 -1.46
C ILE A 129 0.52 8.48 -0.02
N GLY A 130 1.34 8.94 0.93
CA GLY A 130 1.20 8.55 2.34
C GLY A 130 -0.16 8.93 2.91
N VAL A 131 -0.58 10.19 2.71
CA VAL A 131 -1.89 10.68 3.20
C VAL A 131 -3.06 9.90 2.61
N ALA A 132 -3.04 9.65 1.29
CA ALA A 132 -4.12 8.92 0.63
C ALA A 132 -4.18 7.45 1.08
N THR A 133 -3.04 6.76 1.08
CA THR A 133 -2.98 5.34 1.41
C THR A 133 -3.30 5.06 2.88
N SER A 134 -2.87 5.93 3.81
CA SER A 134 -3.18 5.76 5.23
C SER A 134 -4.69 5.88 5.49
N ARG A 135 -5.34 6.89 4.90
CA ARG A 135 -6.79 7.05 4.98
C ARG A 135 -7.52 5.85 4.38
N LEU A 136 -7.14 5.46 3.17
CA LEU A 136 -7.77 4.34 2.47
C LEU A 136 -7.61 3.03 3.26
N LEU A 137 -6.46 2.81 3.89
CA LEU A 137 -6.22 1.59 4.67
C LEU A 137 -7.08 1.56 5.94
N ALA A 138 -7.23 2.70 6.62
CA ALA A 138 -8.12 2.83 7.77
C ALA A 138 -9.59 2.56 7.39
N LEU A 139 -10.06 3.15 6.28
CA LEU A 139 -11.41 2.87 5.75
C LEU A 139 -11.57 1.40 5.35
N PHE A 140 -10.55 0.79 4.76
CA PHE A 140 -10.56 -0.61 4.35
C PHE A 140 -10.69 -1.55 5.56
N PHE A 141 -9.90 -1.33 6.62
CA PHE A 141 -10.07 -2.08 7.87
C PHE A 141 -11.44 -1.84 8.49
N GLY A 142 -12.00 -0.63 8.41
CA GLY A 142 -13.32 -0.32 8.96
C GLY A 142 -14.43 -1.13 8.30
N GLU A 143 -14.39 -1.24 6.98
CA GLU A 143 -15.34 -2.07 6.23
C GLU A 143 -15.15 -3.56 6.54
N LEU A 144 -13.90 -4.04 6.69
CA LEU A 144 -13.64 -5.43 7.10
C LEU A 144 -14.16 -5.74 8.51
N MET A 145 -13.97 -4.83 9.45
CA MET A 145 -14.44 -4.97 10.84
C MET A 145 -15.97 -4.97 10.89
N THR A 146 -16.61 -4.04 10.17
CA THR A 146 -18.07 -3.97 10.04
C THR A 146 -18.64 -5.28 9.50
N ARG A 147 -18.04 -5.83 8.43
CA ARG A 147 -18.48 -7.10 7.83
C ARG A 147 -18.21 -8.33 8.70
N SER A 148 -17.30 -8.21 9.66
CA SER A 148 -16.94 -9.28 10.59
C SER A 148 -17.65 -9.14 11.94
N ASP A 149 -18.66 -8.26 12.04
CA ASP A 149 -19.42 -7.97 13.26
C ASP A 149 -18.52 -7.58 14.45
N LYS A 150 -17.43 -6.85 14.17
CA LYS A 150 -16.51 -6.34 15.20
C LYS A 150 -16.92 -4.92 15.56
N SER A 151 -17.25 -4.67 16.83
CA SER A 151 -17.61 -3.34 17.37
C SER A 151 -16.36 -2.47 17.60
N VAL A 152 -15.63 -2.17 16.51
CA VAL A 152 -14.41 -1.35 16.54
C VAL A 152 -14.62 -0.10 15.70
N GLU A 153 -14.55 1.05 16.36
CA GLU A 153 -14.54 2.35 15.71
C GLU A 153 -13.10 2.70 15.28
N ILE A 154 -12.95 3.28 14.10
CA ILE A 154 -11.65 3.68 13.54
C ILE A 154 -11.63 5.19 13.35
N LEU A 155 -10.73 5.85 14.05
CA LEU A 155 -10.64 7.30 14.13
C LEU A 155 -9.32 7.81 13.54
N LYS A 156 -9.41 8.89 12.78
CA LYS A 156 -8.28 9.71 12.37
C LYS A 156 -7.79 10.51 13.58
N ALA A 157 -6.56 10.28 13.98
CA ALA A 157 -5.94 10.99 15.09
C ALA A 157 -5.12 12.20 14.62
N SER A 158 -4.59 12.95 15.59
CA SER A 158 -3.61 14.01 15.36
C SER A 158 -2.21 13.52 15.75
N GLU A 159 -1.18 14.19 15.23
CA GLU A 159 0.20 13.82 15.55
C GLU A 159 0.39 13.72 17.07
N PRO A 160 1.08 12.66 17.54
CA PRO A 160 1.97 11.80 16.77
C PRO A 160 1.33 10.43 16.42
N VAL A 161 0.01 10.36 16.26
CA VAL A 161 -0.75 9.13 16.02
C VAL A 161 -1.48 9.25 14.68
N ASP A 162 -1.39 8.24 13.83
CA ASP A 162 -2.09 8.25 12.54
C ASP A 162 -3.55 7.80 12.69
N VAL A 163 -3.78 6.73 13.45
CA VAL A 163 -5.09 6.10 13.61
C VAL A 163 -5.30 5.54 15.00
N ILE A 164 -6.54 5.58 15.48
CA ILE A 164 -6.98 4.93 16.72
C ILE A 164 -8.07 3.92 16.38
N PHE A 165 -7.89 2.68 16.82
CA PHE A 165 -8.93 1.65 16.83
C PHE A 165 -9.49 1.54 18.25
N ILE A 166 -10.80 1.69 18.43
CA ILE A 166 -11.42 1.72 19.75
C ILE A 166 -12.62 0.78 19.84
N GLU A 167 -12.60 -0.07 20.86
CA GLU A 167 -13.73 -0.90 21.28
C GLU A 167 -14.24 -0.38 22.62
N ARG A 168 -15.46 0.15 22.63
CA ARG A 168 -16.05 0.86 23.79
C ARG A 168 -16.86 -0.05 24.69
N ASP A 169 -17.42 -1.13 24.14
CA ASP A 169 -18.44 -1.98 24.80
C ASP A 169 -17.85 -2.99 25.80
N MET A 170 -16.68 -2.69 26.36
CA MET A 170 -15.90 -3.55 27.24
C MET A 170 -15.88 -2.99 28.66
N GLN A 171 -15.74 -3.87 29.67
CA GLN A 171 -15.58 -3.44 31.08
C GLN A 171 -14.42 -2.45 31.26
N GLN A 172 -13.35 -2.65 30.49
CA GLN A 172 -12.30 -1.68 30.27
C GLN A 172 -12.24 -1.40 28.77
N PRO A 173 -12.65 -0.21 28.29
CA PRO A 173 -12.53 0.17 26.89
C PRO A 173 -11.10 -0.03 26.39
N THR A 174 -10.93 -0.62 25.22
CA THR A 174 -9.61 -0.92 24.64
C THR A 174 -9.35 0.01 23.46
N ALA A 175 -8.18 0.63 23.43
CA ALA A 175 -7.78 1.54 22.38
C ALA A 175 -6.38 1.20 21.88
N LEU A 176 -6.27 0.90 20.58
CA LEU A 176 -5.00 0.72 19.87
C LEU A 176 -4.65 2.00 19.11
N PHE A 177 -3.55 2.61 19.52
CA PHE A 177 -2.94 3.76 18.87
C PHE A 177 -1.88 3.24 17.89
N ALA A 178 -2.04 3.55 16.61
CA ALA A 178 -1.16 3.00 15.60
C ALA A 178 -0.56 4.05 14.66
N GLU A 179 0.68 3.77 14.28
CA GLU A 179 1.36 4.37 13.13
C GLU A 179 0.97 3.59 11.88
N ILE A 180 0.64 4.28 10.78
CA ILE A 180 0.35 3.65 9.50
C ILE A 180 1.56 3.77 8.56
N LYS A 181 1.97 2.64 7.99
CA LYS A 181 2.90 2.56 6.85
C LYS A 181 2.26 1.81 5.71
N SER A 182 1.75 2.55 4.73
CA SER A 182 1.06 1.98 3.58
C SER A 182 1.60 2.52 2.28
N ALA A 183 1.79 1.62 1.33
CA ALA A 183 2.11 1.92 -0.06
C ALA A 183 1.74 0.71 -0.91
N PRO A 184 1.16 0.89 -2.10
CA PRO A 184 0.76 -0.24 -2.92
C PRO A 184 1.99 -1.04 -3.38
N LEU A 185 1.83 -2.34 -3.61
CA LEU A 185 2.84 -3.15 -4.32
C LEU A 185 2.96 -2.69 -5.77
N THR A 186 1.81 -2.50 -6.43
CA THR A 186 1.74 -2.14 -7.84
C THR A 186 0.61 -1.16 -8.10
N THR A 187 0.76 -0.36 -9.16
CA THR A 187 -0.33 0.42 -9.73
C THR A 187 -0.40 0.06 -11.21
N SER A 188 -1.47 -0.59 -11.62
CA SER A 188 -1.61 -1.03 -13.01
C SER A 188 -1.52 0.18 -13.95
N PRO A 189 -0.76 0.08 -15.06
CA PRO A 189 -0.72 1.12 -16.06
C PRO A 189 -2.09 1.37 -16.70
N LEU A 190 -2.27 2.56 -17.25
CA LEU A 190 -3.42 2.86 -18.11
C LEU A 190 -3.00 2.82 -19.58
N ALA A 191 -3.96 2.58 -20.46
CA ALA A 191 -3.79 2.61 -21.91
C ALA A 191 -4.90 3.41 -22.59
N VAL A 192 -4.53 4.10 -23.65
CA VAL A 192 -5.45 4.70 -24.62
C VAL A 192 -4.99 4.30 -26.02
N ARG A 193 -5.93 3.80 -26.84
CA ARG A 193 -5.66 3.49 -28.23
C ARG A 193 -5.40 4.78 -29.02
N THR A 194 -4.47 4.73 -29.95
CA THR A 194 -4.11 5.85 -30.81
C THR A 194 -3.86 5.37 -32.25
N ASP A 195 -3.56 6.29 -33.15
CA ASP A 195 -3.07 5.99 -34.48
C ASP A 195 -1.56 5.72 -34.44
N VAL A 196 -1.00 5.16 -35.51
CA VAL A 196 0.46 5.05 -35.64
C VAL A 196 1.05 6.46 -35.65
N LEU A 197 1.92 6.74 -34.67
CA LEU A 197 2.59 8.02 -34.58
C LEU A 197 3.90 7.98 -35.36
N THR A 198 4.19 9.07 -36.05
CA THR A 198 5.39 9.20 -36.87
C THR A 198 6.16 10.48 -36.52
N VAL A 199 7.47 10.43 -36.65
CA VAL A 199 8.40 11.53 -36.40
C VAL A 199 9.14 11.84 -37.70
N GLU A 200 9.34 13.13 -37.96
CA GLU A 200 10.14 13.59 -39.08
C GLU A 200 11.62 13.64 -38.64
N GLU A 201 12.46 12.81 -39.25
CA GLU A 201 13.87 12.70 -38.85
C GLU A 201 14.76 13.75 -39.54
N ASN A 202 14.46 14.19 -40.76
CA ASN A 202 15.20 15.22 -41.52
C ASN A 202 14.46 15.65 -42.82
N ASP A 203 13.49 16.58 -42.80
CA ASP A 203 12.78 17.23 -43.94
C ASP A 203 12.33 16.35 -45.16
N THR A 204 12.54 15.03 -45.10
CA THR A 204 12.55 14.08 -46.24
C THR A 204 12.25 12.64 -45.80
N SER A 205 12.32 12.31 -44.52
CA SER A 205 12.05 10.96 -43.99
C SER A 205 11.12 10.99 -42.78
N ILE A 206 10.04 10.21 -42.87
CA ILE A 206 9.06 9.98 -41.81
C ILE A 206 9.31 8.57 -41.25
N THR A 207 9.65 8.46 -39.97
CA THR A 207 9.83 7.18 -39.26
C THR A 207 8.75 7.00 -38.19
N VAL A 208 8.52 5.77 -37.73
CA VAL A 208 7.57 5.51 -36.65
C VAL A 208 8.15 6.02 -35.34
N ALA A 209 7.35 6.76 -34.56
CA ALA A 209 7.76 7.27 -33.25
C ALA A 209 8.16 6.12 -32.32
N THR A 210 9.21 6.29 -31.53
CA THR A 210 9.68 5.24 -30.61
C THR A 210 9.69 5.73 -29.18
N HIS A 211 8.74 5.27 -28.36
CA HIS A 211 8.76 5.52 -26.92
C HIS A 211 8.75 7.00 -26.53
N GLU A 212 8.16 7.85 -27.37
CA GLU A 212 8.06 9.29 -27.13
C GLU A 212 6.97 9.65 -26.12
N GLU A 213 7.23 10.72 -25.34
CA GLU A 213 6.19 11.32 -24.50
C GLU A 213 5.18 12.09 -25.36
N VAL A 214 3.91 11.74 -25.23
CA VAL A 214 2.80 12.31 -26.01
C VAL A 214 1.70 12.85 -25.11
N SER A 215 0.88 13.72 -25.71
CA SER A 215 -0.33 14.23 -25.07
C SER A 215 -1.55 13.49 -25.59
N VAL A 216 -2.40 13.01 -24.67
CA VAL A 216 -3.63 12.28 -24.97
C VAL A 216 -4.82 13.10 -24.52
N ASN A 217 -5.82 13.26 -25.38
CA ASN A 217 -7.12 13.78 -24.94
C ASN A 217 -7.84 12.69 -24.13
N LEU A 218 -7.96 12.90 -22.82
CA LEU A 218 -8.63 11.97 -21.91
C LEU A 218 -10.14 12.14 -21.90
N TYR A 219 -10.64 13.31 -22.30
CA TYR A 219 -12.05 13.60 -22.18
C TYR A 219 -12.82 12.87 -23.25
N ASN A 220 -13.77 12.04 -22.81
CA ASN A 220 -14.62 11.21 -23.65
C ASN A 220 -13.87 10.13 -24.47
N SER A 221 -12.57 9.95 -24.23
CA SER A 221 -11.77 8.85 -24.76
C SER A 221 -11.86 7.65 -23.83
N GLU A 222 -11.95 6.46 -24.42
CA GLU A 222 -11.92 5.22 -23.65
C GLU A 222 -10.52 5.01 -23.07
N ILE A 223 -10.46 4.86 -21.75
CA ILE A 223 -9.23 4.55 -21.02
C ILE A 223 -9.35 3.11 -20.52
N SER A 224 -8.30 2.32 -20.70
CA SER A 224 -8.24 0.94 -20.21
C SER A 224 -7.22 0.78 -19.09
N ILE A 225 -7.50 -0.09 -18.13
CA ILE A 225 -6.51 -0.58 -17.18
C ILE A 225 -5.76 -1.77 -17.80
N CYS A 226 -4.43 -1.74 -17.70
CA CYS A 226 -3.54 -2.76 -18.26
C CYS A 226 -3.21 -3.80 -17.18
N ILE A 227 -3.64 -5.04 -17.40
CA ILE A 227 -3.38 -6.17 -16.51
C ILE A 227 -2.46 -7.17 -17.21
N PRO A 228 -1.23 -7.37 -16.71
CA PRO A 228 -0.37 -8.43 -17.18
C PRO A 228 -1.03 -9.80 -17.00
N MET A 229 -0.99 -10.62 -18.05
CA MET A 229 -1.53 -11.98 -18.04
C MET A 229 -0.48 -12.95 -18.53
N LEU A 230 -0.33 -14.06 -17.79
CA LEU A 230 0.45 -15.20 -18.25
C LEU A 230 -0.27 -15.84 -19.44
N ALA A 231 0.42 -16.01 -20.57
CA ALA A 231 -0.19 -16.63 -21.74
C ALA A 231 -0.58 -18.11 -21.49
N ARG A 232 0.22 -18.82 -20.69
CA ARG A 232 0.01 -20.18 -20.17
C ARG A 232 0.76 -20.38 -18.85
N SER A 233 0.26 -21.21 -17.93
CA SER A 233 0.82 -21.48 -16.60
C SER A 233 2.27 -22.01 -16.59
N ASP A 234 2.73 -22.57 -17.72
CA ASP A 234 4.09 -23.09 -17.94
C ASP A 234 5.00 -22.13 -18.71
N SER A 235 4.50 -20.97 -19.13
CA SER A 235 5.23 -20.03 -19.97
C SER A 235 5.81 -18.87 -19.16
N LEU A 236 7.03 -18.45 -19.52
CA LEU A 236 7.61 -17.16 -19.09
C LEU A 236 7.07 -15.98 -19.91
N HIS A 237 6.05 -16.21 -20.75
CA HIS A 237 5.52 -15.23 -21.69
C HIS A 237 4.37 -14.47 -21.06
N TRP A 238 4.59 -13.17 -20.87
CA TRP A 238 3.59 -12.24 -20.37
C TRP A 238 3.00 -11.43 -21.52
N SER A 239 1.71 -11.18 -21.43
CA SER A 239 0.95 -10.29 -22.31
C SER A 239 0.20 -9.25 -21.48
N ILE A 240 -0.38 -8.22 -22.10
CA ILE A 240 -1.22 -7.24 -21.42
C ILE A 240 -2.65 -7.39 -21.90
N ALA A 241 -3.57 -7.70 -20.98
CA ALA A 241 -4.99 -7.51 -21.19
C ALA A 241 -5.38 -6.06 -20.86
N LYS A 242 -6.30 -5.50 -21.65
CA LYS A 242 -6.83 -4.15 -21.48
C LYS A 242 -8.30 -4.28 -21.08
N PHE A 243 -8.63 -3.85 -19.87
CA PHE A 243 -10.02 -3.81 -19.39
C PHE A 243 -10.54 -2.38 -19.47
N PRO A 244 -11.72 -2.13 -20.06
CA PRO A 244 -12.26 -0.78 -20.25
C PRO A 244 -12.63 -0.15 -18.91
N LEU A 245 -11.82 0.81 -18.45
CA LEU A 245 -12.07 1.59 -17.23
C LEU A 245 -13.17 2.63 -17.46
N GLY A 246 -13.48 2.97 -18.71
CA GLY A 246 -14.45 3.97 -19.11
C GLY A 246 -13.80 5.32 -19.45
N LYS A 247 -14.61 6.37 -19.35
CA LYS A 247 -14.29 7.70 -19.90
C LYS A 247 -14.35 8.77 -18.82
N LYS A 248 -13.31 9.60 -18.74
CA LYS A 248 -13.33 10.83 -17.94
C LYS A 248 -14.16 11.86 -18.69
N GLN A 249 -15.25 12.37 -18.10
CA GLN A 249 -16.17 13.27 -18.82
C GLN A 249 -15.62 14.70 -18.95
N GLY A 250 -14.81 15.13 -17.99
CA GLY A 250 -14.27 16.49 -17.95
C GLY A 250 -13.32 16.72 -16.76
N PRO A 251 -12.81 17.94 -16.58
CA PRO A 251 -11.87 18.27 -15.51
C PRO A 251 -12.48 18.11 -14.10
N GLY A 252 -13.78 18.34 -13.95
CA GLY A 252 -14.50 18.20 -12.68
C GLY A 252 -14.94 16.77 -12.35
N ASP A 253 -14.72 15.81 -13.26
CA ASP A 253 -15.10 14.42 -13.03
C ASP A 253 -14.05 13.68 -12.18
N GLY A 254 -14.02 14.02 -10.89
CA GLY A 254 -13.08 13.46 -9.93
C GLY A 254 -13.34 12.00 -9.56
N ASP A 255 -14.53 11.48 -9.84
CA ASP A 255 -14.95 10.14 -9.41
C ASP A 255 -14.93 9.11 -10.55
N TRP A 256 -14.50 9.51 -11.76
CA TRP A 256 -14.53 8.68 -12.96
C TRP A 256 -13.88 7.29 -12.77
N ALA A 257 -12.72 7.25 -12.11
CA ALA A 257 -11.99 6.01 -11.88
C ALA A 257 -12.69 5.10 -10.86
N TYR A 258 -13.28 5.67 -9.80
CA TYR A 258 -14.05 4.89 -8.83
C TYR A 258 -15.26 4.22 -9.48
N ARG A 259 -16.01 4.98 -10.29
CA ARG A 259 -17.16 4.44 -11.04
C ARG A 259 -16.71 3.38 -12.04
N GLY A 260 -15.61 3.64 -12.76
CA GLY A 260 -15.04 2.73 -13.75
C GLY A 260 -14.64 1.37 -13.16
N ILE A 261 -13.85 1.35 -12.08
CA ILE A 261 -13.46 0.10 -11.43
C ILE A 261 -14.67 -0.59 -10.81
N THR A 262 -15.58 0.16 -10.17
CA THR A 262 -16.81 -0.41 -9.62
C THR A 262 -17.63 -1.13 -10.70
N GLN A 263 -17.76 -0.54 -11.88
CA GLN A 263 -18.48 -1.14 -13.00
C GLN A 263 -17.75 -2.39 -13.52
N LEU A 264 -16.42 -2.34 -13.68
CA LEU A 264 -15.61 -3.50 -14.08
C LEU A 264 -15.79 -4.68 -13.12
N LEU A 265 -15.78 -4.45 -11.80
CA LEU A 265 -15.98 -5.50 -10.79
C LEU A 265 -17.38 -6.12 -10.87
N LYS A 266 -18.39 -5.34 -11.27
CA LYS A 266 -19.77 -5.80 -11.41
C LYS A 266 -19.98 -6.58 -12.71
N ASP A 267 -19.53 -6.03 -13.83
CA ASP A 267 -19.88 -6.49 -15.17
C ASP A 267 -18.92 -7.53 -15.74
N ASP A 268 -17.63 -7.39 -15.47
CA ASP A 268 -16.59 -8.27 -16.00
C ASP A 268 -16.04 -9.19 -14.90
N LYS A 269 -16.61 -10.40 -14.84
CA LYS A 269 -16.19 -11.43 -13.86
C LYS A 269 -14.76 -11.92 -14.06
N SER A 270 -14.13 -11.64 -15.20
CA SER A 270 -12.73 -12.04 -15.46
C SER A 270 -11.72 -11.01 -14.96
N PHE A 271 -12.13 -9.75 -14.80
CA PHE A 271 -11.23 -8.65 -14.44
C PHE A 271 -10.52 -8.86 -13.10
N PHE A 272 -11.28 -9.05 -12.02
CA PHE A 272 -10.69 -9.13 -10.69
C PHE A 272 -9.85 -10.38 -10.46
N PRO A 273 -10.25 -11.58 -10.93
CA PRO A 273 -9.37 -12.75 -10.93
C PRO A 273 -8.07 -12.54 -11.72
N ALA A 274 -8.12 -11.91 -12.90
CA ALA A 274 -6.93 -11.60 -13.68
C ALA A 274 -6.01 -10.62 -12.93
N TYR A 275 -6.59 -9.58 -12.33
CA TYR A 275 -5.86 -8.62 -11.51
C TYR A 275 -5.20 -9.28 -10.29
N CYS A 276 -5.93 -10.13 -9.55
CA CYS A 276 -5.38 -10.85 -8.39
C CYS A 276 -4.26 -11.80 -8.80
N SER A 277 -4.42 -12.54 -9.90
CA SER A 277 -3.37 -13.41 -10.43
C SER A 277 -2.11 -12.62 -10.76
N PHE A 278 -2.23 -11.50 -11.48
CA PHE A 278 -1.12 -10.58 -11.72
C PHE A 278 -0.47 -10.13 -10.41
N TRP A 279 -1.27 -9.64 -9.46
CA TRP A 279 -0.77 -9.13 -8.19
C TRP A 279 0.01 -10.19 -7.40
N LEU A 280 -0.49 -11.42 -7.33
CA LEU A 280 0.15 -12.52 -6.62
C LEU A 280 1.50 -12.91 -7.25
N HIS A 281 1.58 -12.96 -8.59
CA HIS A 281 2.86 -13.19 -9.27
C HIS A 281 3.84 -12.03 -9.05
N ALA A 282 3.35 -10.79 -9.09
CA ALA A 282 4.15 -9.62 -8.80
C ALA A 282 4.66 -9.62 -7.35
N PHE A 283 3.82 -10.03 -6.38
CA PHE A 283 4.18 -10.15 -4.97
C PHE A 283 5.25 -11.23 -4.77
N GLY A 284 5.06 -12.42 -5.34
CA GLY A 284 6.04 -13.51 -5.25
C GLY A 284 7.39 -13.08 -5.82
N SER A 285 7.38 -12.42 -6.99
CA SER A 285 8.60 -11.90 -7.62
C SER A 285 9.23 -10.78 -6.79
N TYR A 286 8.43 -9.90 -6.18
CA TYR A 286 8.91 -8.87 -5.26
C TYR A 286 9.58 -9.51 -4.04
N ALA A 287 8.88 -10.42 -3.34
CA ALA A 287 9.39 -11.11 -2.16
C ALA A 287 10.70 -11.85 -2.45
N GLY A 288 10.74 -12.64 -3.54
CA GLY A 288 11.92 -13.41 -3.96
C GLY A 288 13.01 -12.60 -4.64
N ARG A 289 12.77 -11.32 -4.97
CA ARG A 289 13.65 -10.46 -5.79
C ARG A 289 13.93 -11.10 -7.16
N GLU A 290 12.93 -11.75 -7.73
CA GLU A 290 13.03 -12.49 -8.99
C GLU A 290 12.94 -11.55 -10.19
N ASN A 291 13.71 -11.84 -11.23
CA ASN A 291 13.76 -11.03 -12.45
C ASN A 291 12.67 -11.46 -13.45
N THR A 292 11.40 -11.39 -13.03
CA THR A 292 10.26 -11.66 -13.92
C THR A 292 9.75 -10.36 -14.54
N PRO A 293 9.08 -10.40 -15.71
CA PRO A 293 8.50 -9.19 -16.30
C PRO A 293 7.59 -8.38 -15.36
N VAL A 294 6.74 -9.06 -14.57
CA VAL A 294 5.82 -8.39 -13.63
C VAL A 294 6.51 -7.77 -12.43
N TYR A 295 7.71 -8.25 -12.06
CA TYR A 295 8.53 -7.61 -11.03
C TYR A 295 8.78 -6.13 -11.32
N TRP A 296 9.00 -5.79 -12.59
CA TRP A 296 9.34 -4.44 -13.02
C TRP A 296 8.15 -3.47 -13.06
N LEU A 297 6.94 -3.97 -12.77
CA LEU A 297 5.76 -3.17 -12.51
C LEU A 297 5.51 -2.95 -11.00
N THR A 298 6.32 -3.57 -10.13
CA THR A 298 6.26 -3.34 -8.68
C THR A 298 7.00 -2.08 -8.27
N ASN A 299 6.53 -1.47 -7.18
CA ASN A 299 7.27 -0.42 -6.52
C ASN A 299 8.54 -0.98 -5.86
N ALA A 300 9.59 -0.15 -5.76
CA ALA A 300 10.91 -0.55 -5.25
C ALA A 300 11.56 -1.78 -5.92
N CYS A 301 11.32 -1.97 -7.23
CA CYS A 301 12.00 -2.99 -8.02
C CYS A 301 13.47 -2.67 -8.35
N GLY A 302 13.92 -1.42 -8.15
CA GLY A 302 15.33 -1.02 -8.31
C GLY A 302 15.76 -0.82 -9.77
N PRO A 303 17.06 -0.91 -10.08
CA PRO A 303 17.57 -0.73 -11.44
C PRO A 303 17.27 -1.95 -12.33
N PRO A 304 17.07 -1.77 -13.65
CA PRO A 304 16.78 -2.87 -14.57
C PRO A 304 17.94 -3.87 -14.65
N ARG A 305 17.62 -5.14 -14.91
CA ARG A 305 18.62 -6.23 -15.01
C ARG A 305 18.31 -7.15 -16.21
N PRO A 306 19.22 -7.27 -17.20
CA PRO A 306 20.41 -6.43 -17.39
C PRO A 306 20.02 -4.97 -17.67
N ARG A 307 20.89 -4.02 -17.32
CA ARG A 307 20.65 -2.60 -17.61
C ARG A 307 20.97 -2.31 -19.08
N PRO A 308 20.03 -1.75 -19.88
CA PRO A 308 20.31 -1.34 -21.25
C PRO A 308 21.37 -0.24 -21.32
N ALA A 309 22.09 -0.20 -22.45
CA ALA A 309 23.04 0.88 -22.73
C ALA A 309 22.36 2.25 -22.81
N SER A 310 21.11 2.30 -23.29
CA SER A 310 20.27 3.50 -23.40
C SER A 310 19.67 3.99 -22.08
N TRP A 311 19.87 3.27 -20.97
CA TRP A 311 19.24 3.61 -19.70
C TRP A 311 19.85 4.89 -19.10
N PRO A 312 19.03 5.89 -18.70
CA PRO A 312 19.53 7.20 -18.36
C PRO A 312 20.33 7.22 -17.05
N LEU A 313 21.29 8.14 -17.00
CA LEU A 313 21.96 8.55 -15.77
C LEU A 313 20.99 9.34 -14.89
N ARG A 314 21.21 9.30 -13.57
CA ARG A 314 20.39 10.10 -12.65
C ARG A 314 20.56 11.58 -12.94
N SER A 315 19.46 12.31 -12.85
CA SER A 315 19.47 13.78 -12.88
C SER A 315 20.25 14.40 -11.73
N SER A 316 20.40 13.67 -10.60
CA SER A 316 21.21 14.09 -9.45
C SER A 316 21.89 12.90 -8.76
N GLY A 317 23.12 13.13 -8.30
CA GLY A 317 23.96 12.11 -7.66
C GLY A 317 24.65 11.18 -8.65
N GLU A 318 25.25 10.11 -8.13
CA GLU A 318 25.96 9.11 -8.93
C GLU A 318 25.03 7.96 -9.38
N GLY A 319 25.34 7.37 -10.53
CA GLY A 319 24.70 6.17 -11.05
C GLY A 319 23.54 6.41 -12.02
N TYR A 320 22.73 5.37 -12.22
CA TYR A 320 21.66 5.31 -13.21
C TYR A 320 20.28 5.44 -12.56
N GLU A 321 19.31 5.90 -13.34
CA GLU A 321 17.91 5.89 -12.93
C GLU A 321 17.45 4.46 -12.57
N THR A 322 16.41 4.34 -11.75
CA THR A 322 15.83 3.05 -11.36
C THR A 322 14.46 2.87 -11.99
N VAL A 323 14.02 1.64 -12.25
CA VAL A 323 12.63 1.36 -12.66
C VAL A 323 11.65 1.81 -11.57
N SER A 324 11.96 1.56 -10.30
CA SER A 324 11.29 2.21 -9.18
C SER A 324 12.24 2.38 -8.02
N ASP A 325 12.19 3.55 -7.39
CA ASP A 325 13.04 3.86 -6.24
C ASP A 325 12.59 3.13 -4.96
N GLY A 326 13.49 3.07 -3.97
CA GLY A 326 13.20 2.53 -2.64
C GLY A 326 12.40 3.47 -1.75
N LYS A 327 12.18 4.73 -2.14
CA LYS A 327 11.33 5.67 -1.37
C LYS A 327 9.86 5.29 -1.47
N THR A 328 9.48 4.64 -2.56
CA THR A 328 8.15 4.09 -2.81
C THR A 328 8.03 2.61 -2.40
N SER A 329 8.89 2.11 -1.50
CA SER A 329 8.82 0.71 -1.03
C SER A 329 7.44 0.35 -0.50
N VAL A 330 7.11 -0.93 -0.67
CA VAL A 330 5.77 -1.50 -0.52
C VAL A 330 5.39 -1.64 0.94
N GLY A 331 4.19 -1.20 1.32
CA GLY A 331 3.70 -1.28 2.69
C GLY A 331 4.72 -0.80 3.72
N MET A 332 5.04 -1.67 4.68
CA MET A 332 6.03 -1.41 5.73
C MET A 332 7.44 -1.89 5.35
N ASP A 333 7.68 -2.38 4.13
CA ASP A 333 8.95 -3.01 3.76
C ASP A 333 10.12 -2.04 3.61
N ARG A 334 9.89 -0.72 3.70
CA ARG A 334 10.97 0.26 3.71
C ARG A 334 11.71 0.25 5.05
N THR A 335 13.02 0.02 5.04
CA THR A 335 13.83 -0.01 6.28
C THR A 335 13.77 1.29 7.10
N ASP A 336 13.69 2.45 6.45
CA ASP A 336 13.52 3.75 7.11
C ASP A 336 12.17 3.87 7.83
N ASP A 337 11.11 3.35 7.21
CA ASP A 337 9.77 3.35 7.80
C ASP A 337 9.68 2.37 8.98
N ILE A 338 10.28 1.18 8.88
CA ILE A 338 10.37 0.22 9.99
C ILE A 338 11.03 0.86 11.21
N LYS A 339 12.17 1.54 11.02
CA LYS A 339 12.92 2.21 12.11
C LYS A 339 12.09 3.34 12.74
N LYS A 340 11.46 4.17 11.91
CA LYS A 340 10.61 5.28 12.38
C LYS A 340 9.40 4.77 13.15
N SER A 341 8.71 3.75 12.63
CA SER A 341 7.57 3.13 13.30
C SER A 341 7.97 2.46 14.61
N ALA A 342 9.11 1.78 14.69
CA ALA A 342 9.59 1.19 15.94
C ALA A 342 9.85 2.24 17.01
N TYR A 343 10.51 3.35 16.65
CA TYR A 343 10.69 4.49 17.56
C TYR A 343 9.35 5.11 17.98
N GLN A 344 8.44 5.31 17.03
CA GLN A 344 7.15 5.92 17.28
C GLN A 344 6.29 5.08 18.24
N VAL A 345 6.26 3.76 18.05
CA VAL A 345 5.59 2.83 18.97
C VAL A 345 6.21 2.86 20.37
N LEU A 346 7.54 2.88 20.47
CA LEU A 346 8.21 3.01 21.76
C LEU A 346 7.86 4.33 22.46
N LYS A 347 7.87 5.44 21.72
CA LYS A 347 7.52 6.77 22.24
C LYS A 347 6.07 6.79 22.75
N LEU A 348 5.12 6.35 21.94
CA LEU A 348 3.71 6.24 22.30
C LEU A 348 3.51 5.35 23.54
N GLY A 349 4.17 4.19 23.57
CA GLY A 349 4.16 3.29 24.72
C GLY A 349 4.70 3.97 25.98
N ALA A 350 5.83 4.67 25.88
CA ALA A 350 6.46 5.39 26.98
C ALA A 350 5.63 6.59 27.48
N GLU A 351 4.88 7.27 26.62
CA GLU A 351 4.03 8.40 27.00
C GLU A 351 2.67 7.94 27.55
N GLY A 352 2.12 6.83 27.04
CA GLY A 352 0.77 6.38 27.38
C GLY A 352 0.66 5.31 28.49
N LYS A 353 1.72 4.52 28.74
CA LYS A 353 1.67 3.42 29.74
C LYS A 353 2.27 3.84 31.10
N PRO A 354 1.68 3.46 32.24
CA PRO A 354 0.37 2.81 32.37
C PRO A 354 -0.79 3.78 32.12
N ALA A 355 -1.88 3.30 31.51
CA ALA A 355 -3.08 4.11 31.25
C ALA A 355 -4.17 3.80 32.28
N SER A 356 -5.00 4.80 32.63
CA SER A 356 -6.02 4.65 33.68
C SER A 356 -7.31 3.99 33.15
N GLN A 357 -8.09 4.71 32.35
CA GLN A 357 -9.45 4.31 31.98
C GLN A 357 -9.54 3.44 30.71
N TYR A 358 -8.52 3.49 29.86
CA TYR A 358 -8.42 2.66 28.66
C TYR A 358 -7.34 1.59 28.85
N ARG A 359 -7.58 0.39 28.32
CA ARG A 359 -6.50 -0.52 27.99
C ARG A 359 -5.78 0.03 26.76
N TYR A 360 -4.66 0.70 26.99
CA TYR A 360 -3.88 1.41 25.99
C TYR A 360 -2.88 0.47 25.29
N LEU A 361 -3.07 0.28 23.98
CA LEU A 361 -2.24 -0.55 23.13
C LEU A 361 -1.55 0.31 22.07
N VAL A 362 -0.36 -0.12 21.64
CA VAL A 362 0.43 0.55 20.60
C VAL A 362 0.89 -0.42 19.53
N GLY A 363 0.82 -0.01 18.26
CA GLY A 363 1.18 -0.88 17.16
C GLY A 363 1.50 -0.15 15.86
N VAL A 364 1.83 -0.95 14.84
CA VAL A 364 2.04 -0.47 13.47
C VAL A 364 1.04 -1.18 12.57
N VAL A 365 0.46 -0.44 11.63
CA VAL A 365 -0.52 -0.94 10.67
C VAL A 365 -0.01 -0.72 9.25
N SER A 366 -0.16 -1.72 8.40
CA SER A 366 0.26 -1.69 7.00
C SER A 366 -0.70 -2.47 6.10
N ASN A 367 -0.67 -2.22 4.78
CA ASN A 367 -1.35 -3.09 3.83
C ASN A 367 -0.57 -4.40 3.63
N ILE A 368 0.76 -4.35 3.62
CA ILE A 368 1.63 -5.49 3.33
C ILE A 368 2.74 -5.54 4.38
N HIS A 369 3.01 -6.73 4.94
CA HIS A 369 4.09 -6.92 5.91
C HIS A 369 5.45 -6.63 5.27
N ALA A 370 6.50 -6.48 6.10
CA ALA A 370 7.87 -6.24 5.63
C ALA A 370 8.47 -7.50 4.97
N VAL A 371 7.91 -7.99 3.87
CA VAL A 371 8.20 -9.31 3.29
C VAL A 371 9.69 -9.56 2.99
N ARG A 372 10.47 -8.51 2.68
CA ARG A 372 11.92 -8.65 2.41
C ARG A 372 12.77 -8.38 3.65
N HIS A 373 12.25 -7.61 4.61
CA HIS A 373 13.04 -7.04 5.70
C HIS A 373 12.55 -7.45 7.09
N PHE A 374 11.50 -8.27 7.21
CA PHE A 374 10.93 -8.67 8.49
C PHE A 374 11.95 -9.44 9.33
N ASP A 375 12.58 -10.46 8.77
CA ASP A 375 13.57 -11.29 9.47
C ASP A 375 14.77 -10.48 9.98
N GLU A 376 15.20 -9.48 9.21
CA GLU A 376 16.36 -8.64 9.55
C GLU A 376 16.01 -7.54 10.56
N PHE A 377 14.87 -6.85 10.39
CA PHE A 377 14.56 -5.63 11.15
C PHE A 377 13.47 -5.80 12.22
N LEU A 378 12.48 -6.67 12.02
CA LEU A 378 11.32 -6.77 12.93
C LEU A 378 11.37 -8.02 13.80
N LYS A 379 11.84 -9.15 13.29
CA LYS A 379 11.91 -10.41 14.04
C LYS A 379 12.75 -10.32 15.32
N PRO A 380 13.88 -9.59 15.38
CA PRO A 380 14.61 -9.39 16.63
C PRO A 380 13.88 -8.48 17.63
N LEU A 381 12.95 -7.63 17.15
CA LEU A 381 12.30 -6.58 17.95
C LEU A 381 10.90 -6.97 18.43
N LYS A 382 10.19 -7.83 17.68
CA LYS A 382 8.77 -8.15 17.90
C LYS A 382 8.47 -8.73 19.29
N ASP A 383 9.47 -9.36 19.91
CA ASP A 383 9.36 -10.02 21.21
C ASP A 383 9.97 -9.22 22.37
N ILE A 384 10.45 -8.00 22.10
CA ILE A 384 10.95 -7.12 23.16
C ILE A 384 9.80 -6.77 24.11
N ILE A 385 10.08 -6.98 25.39
CA ILE A 385 9.28 -6.51 26.50
C ILE A 385 10.08 -5.46 27.27
N TRP A 386 9.40 -4.45 27.79
CA TRP A 386 10.03 -3.35 28.48
C TRP A 386 9.15 -2.85 29.63
N THR A 387 9.74 -2.06 30.53
CA THR A 387 9.05 -1.39 31.62
C THR A 387 9.75 -0.06 31.92
N LYS A 388 9.14 0.77 32.77
CA LYS A 388 9.75 2.00 33.27
C LYS A 388 10.46 1.72 34.59
N ASP A 389 11.77 1.92 34.62
CA ASP A 389 12.53 1.90 35.86
C ASP A 389 12.60 3.32 36.45
N GLU A 390 11.77 3.59 37.45
CA GLU A 390 11.78 4.88 38.17
C GLU A 390 13.09 5.12 38.93
N THR A 391 13.84 4.06 39.24
CA THR A 391 15.10 4.17 39.98
C THR A 391 16.30 4.46 39.08
N GLY A 392 16.20 4.13 37.79
CA GLY A 392 17.30 4.19 36.81
C GLY A 392 18.50 3.28 37.12
N ASN A 393 18.37 2.36 38.08
CA ASN A 393 19.47 1.55 38.60
C ASN A 393 19.31 0.05 38.33
N VAL A 394 18.19 -0.39 37.75
CA VAL A 394 17.91 -1.79 37.44
C VAL A 394 18.78 -2.25 36.28
N LYS A 395 19.50 -3.37 36.49
CA LYS A 395 20.37 -4.01 35.48
C LYS A 395 19.85 -5.35 35.00
N ILE A 396 19.05 -6.03 35.81
CA ILE A 396 18.45 -7.34 35.50
C ILE A 396 17.01 -7.39 35.99
N ALA A 397 16.16 -8.15 35.31
CA ALA A 397 14.72 -8.20 35.60
C ALA A 397 14.38 -8.61 37.05
N SER A 398 15.21 -9.45 37.69
CA SER A 398 15.00 -9.89 39.07
C SER A 398 15.18 -8.79 40.11
N GLN A 399 15.69 -7.61 39.72
CA GLN A 399 15.80 -6.44 40.58
C GLN A 399 14.55 -5.55 40.54
N LEU A 400 13.62 -5.82 39.62
CA LEU A 400 12.35 -5.09 39.56
C LEU A 400 11.48 -5.45 40.78
N PRO A 401 10.75 -4.47 41.35
CA PRO A 401 9.75 -4.74 42.37
C PRO A 401 8.77 -5.85 41.95
N PRO A 402 8.34 -6.73 42.86
CA PRO A 402 7.28 -7.68 42.57
C PRO A 402 6.02 -6.96 42.09
N GLY A 403 5.44 -7.41 40.98
CA GLY A 403 4.25 -6.80 40.40
C GLY A 403 4.53 -5.61 39.46
N THR A 404 5.79 -5.30 39.16
CA THR A 404 6.12 -4.33 38.10
C THR A 404 5.47 -4.75 36.78
N GLU A 405 4.70 -3.83 36.21
CA GLU A 405 4.01 -4.06 34.94
C GLU A 405 5.02 -4.14 33.79
N LEU A 406 4.82 -5.11 32.90
CA LEU A 406 5.64 -5.32 31.72
C LEU A 406 4.81 -5.05 30.47
N PHE A 407 5.42 -4.36 29.52
CA PHE A 407 4.77 -3.92 28.30
C PHE A 407 5.44 -4.56 27.08
N ASN A 408 4.65 -4.92 26.07
CA ASN A 408 5.22 -5.25 24.77
C ASN A 408 5.80 -3.98 24.14
N LEU A 409 6.88 -4.11 23.37
CA LEU A 409 7.29 -3.06 22.45
C LEU A 409 6.18 -2.84 21.42
N PHE A 410 5.79 -3.90 20.71
CA PHE A 410 4.64 -3.90 19.81
C PHE A 410 3.50 -4.73 20.41
N ASP A 411 2.34 -4.13 20.65
CA ASP A 411 1.14 -4.91 20.93
C ASP A 411 0.64 -5.59 19.64
N GLY A 412 0.86 -4.92 18.50
CA GLY A 412 0.59 -5.45 17.15
C GLY A 412 1.52 -4.88 16.08
N ILE A 413 2.01 -5.76 15.22
CA ILE A 413 2.52 -5.46 13.88
C ILE A 413 1.49 -6.04 12.91
N ILE A 414 0.64 -5.17 12.37
CA ILE A 414 -0.61 -5.55 11.71
C ILE A 414 -0.48 -5.30 10.20
N SER A 415 -0.83 -6.30 9.40
CA SER A 415 -1.07 -6.10 7.98
C SER A 415 -2.14 -7.04 7.43
N LEU A 416 -2.65 -6.73 6.23
CA LEU A 416 -3.61 -7.61 5.54
C LEU A 416 -2.97 -8.97 5.25
N THR A 417 -1.71 -8.98 4.82
CA THR A 417 -0.97 -10.20 4.44
C THR A 417 -0.50 -11.05 5.63
N GLU A 418 -0.04 -10.41 6.71
CA GLU A 418 0.47 -11.09 7.90
C GLU A 418 0.39 -10.17 9.12
N THR A 419 -0.12 -10.70 10.23
CA THR A 419 -0.19 -9.99 11.51
C THR A 419 0.61 -10.75 12.56
N THR A 420 1.54 -10.05 13.20
CA THR A 420 2.27 -10.50 14.38
C THR A 420 1.77 -9.71 15.58
N ALA A 421 1.00 -10.35 16.46
CA ALA A 421 0.46 -9.72 17.65
C ALA A 421 0.81 -10.53 18.90
N ARG A 422 1.31 -9.85 19.93
CA ARG A 422 1.49 -10.41 21.28
C ARG A 422 0.26 -10.19 22.14
N ASP A 423 -0.50 -9.13 21.84
CA ASP A 423 -1.73 -8.81 22.53
C ASP A 423 -2.92 -9.66 22.01
N PRO A 424 -3.66 -10.35 22.90
CA PRO A 424 -4.79 -11.19 22.50
C PRO A 424 -5.94 -10.43 21.82
N TRP A 425 -6.18 -9.18 22.21
CA TRP A 425 -7.23 -8.34 21.61
C TRP A 425 -6.84 -7.95 20.19
N VAL A 426 -5.59 -7.53 19.99
CA VAL A 426 -5.09 -7.25 18.63
C VAL A 426 -5.22 -8.50 17.75
N LYS A 427 -4.84 -9.67 18.28
CA LYS A 427 -4.94 -10.93 17.54
C LYS A 427 -6.39 -11.24 17.13
N SER A 428 -7.38 -11.07 18.01
CA SER A 428 -8.79 -11.33 17.67
C SER A 428 -9.35 -10.32 16.68
N ILE A 429 -9.02 -9.03 16.84
CA ILE A 429 -9.56 -7.96 16.01
C ILE A 429 -9.00 -7.98 14.59
N PHE A 430 -7.75 -8.38 14.39
CA PHE A 430 -7.10 -8.39 13.07
C PHE A 430 -6.96 -9.77 12.43
N THR A 431 -7.79 -10.74 12.85
CA THR A 431 -8.00 -12.00 12.11
C THR A 431 -9.11 -11.81 11.08
N PHE A 432 -8.78 -11.99 9.80
CA PHE A 432 -9.70 -11.87 8.64
C PHE A 432 -9.52 -13.05 7.70
#